data_AF-A0A1H6ZT40-F1
#
_entry.id   AF-A0A1H6ZT40-F1
#
_cell.length_a   1.000
_cell.length_b   1.000
_cell.length_c   1.000
_cell.angle_alpha   90.00
_cell.angle_beta   90.00
_cell.angle_gamma   90.00
#
_symmetry.space_group_name_H-M   'P 1'
#
loop_
_entity.id
_entity.type
_entity.pdbx_description
1 polymer ?
#
loop_
_entity_poly.entity_id
_entity_poly.type
_entity_poly.pdbx_seq_one_letter_code
_entity_poly.pdbx_strand_id
1 'polypeptide(L)'
;MTAIDMPRRDPILRRILFAVPILGRMAREIAEGDDENILYAVLAFVSLWGCAILIFGLPGLYIPALALVPVIWIVLIAMAGI
;
A
#
# COMPACT_ATOMS: atom_id res chain seq x y z
N MET A 1 27.45 23.20 -13.06
CA MET A 1 27.70 22.68 -11.69
C MET A 1 27.30 23.77 -10.71
N THR A 2 26.12 23.66 -10.09
CA THR A 2 25.53 24.67 -9.18
C THR A 2 25.42 24.09 -7.77
N ALA A 3 25.98 24.80 -6.78
CA ALA A 3 26.13 24.35 -5.39
C ALA A 3 24.85 24.39 -4.53
N ILE A 4 23.66 24.28 -5.13
CA ILE A 4 22.36 24.37 -4.43
C ILE A 4 21.43 23.17 -4.67
N ASP A 5 21.88 22.10 -5.33
CA ASP A 5 21.13 20.83 -5.32
C ASP A 5 21.29 20.17 -3.95
N MET A 6 20.49 20.63 -2.99
CA MET A 6 20.29 19.88 -1.75
C MET A 6 19.64 18.54 -2.13
N PRO A 7 20.19 17.38 -1.72
CA PRO A 7 19.56 16.09 -2.00
C PRO A 7 18.15 16.12 -1.40
N ARG A 8 17.14 16.12 -2.27
CA ARG A 8 15.72 16.10 -1.92
C ARG A 8 15.50 14.92 -0.98
N ARG A 9 15.39 15.19 0.32
CA ARG A 9 15.27 14.17 1.37
C ARG A 9 14.09 13.26 1.02
N ASP A 10 14.40 12.02 0.66
CA ASP A 10 13.37 11.02 0.36
C ASP A 10 12.45 10.90 1.58
N PRO A 11 11.11 11.03 1.42
CA PRO A 11 10.20 10.90 2.55
C PRO A 11 10.42 9.53 3.20
N ILE A 12 10.41 9.50 4.54
CA ILE A 12 10.65 8.29 5.36
C ILE A 12 9.79 7.11 4.86
N LEU A 13 8.59 7.40 4.37
CA LEU A 13 7.66 6.45 3.77
C LEU A 13 8.25 5.72 2.56
N ARG A 14 8.99 6.42 1.68
CA ARG A 14 9.65 5.83 0.51
C ARG A 14 10.72 4.83 0.94
N ARG A 15 11.44 5.14 2.01
CA ARG A 15 12.47 4.26 2.58
C ARG A 15 11.88 3.00 3.24
N ILE A 16 10.73 3.14 3.92
CA ILE A 16 10.01 2.01 4.53
C ILE A 16 9.35 1.13 3.47
N LEU A 17 8.67 1.73 2.49
CA LEU A 17 8.05 0.99 1.38
C LEU A 17 9.10 0.21 0.57
N PHE A 18 10.28 0.79 0.31
CA PHE A 18 11.38 0.10 -0.38
C PHE A 18 12.20 -0.86 0.49
N ALA A 19 12.00 -0.88 1.81
CA ALA A 19 12.69 -1.81 2.71
C ALA A 19 11.99 -3.18 2.81
N VAL A 20 10.72 -3.27 2.42
CA VAL A 20 9.98 -4.55 2.39
C VAL A 20 10.25 -5.22 1.04
N PRO A 21 11.01 -6.33 0.96
CA PRO A 21 11.50 -6.87 -0.32
C PRO A 21 10.40 -7.30 -1.30
N ILE A 22 9.19 -7.63 -0.83
CA ILE A 22 8.05 -8.01 -1.68
C ILE A 22 7.15 -6.79 -1.99
N LEU A 23 6.74 -6.03 -0.98
CA LEU A 23 5.89 -4.85 -1.16
C LEU A 23 6.63 -3.68 -1.84
N GLY A 24 7.95 -3.57 -1.62
CA GLY A 24 8.81 -2.54 -2.21
C GLY A 24 9.16 -2.78 -3.66
N ARG A 25 9.15 -4.03 -4.13
CA ARG A 25 9.21 -4.33 -5.58
C ARG A 25 7.91 -3.93 -6.26
N MET A 26 6.78 -4.41 -5.75
CA MET A 26 5.47 -4.04 -6.30
C MET A 26 5.22 -2.54 -6.24
N ALA A 27 5.55 -1.86 -5.14
CA ALA A 27 5.40 -0.42 -5.03
C ALA A 27 6.31 0.36 -6.00
N ARG A 28 7.50 -0.17 -6.33
CA ARG A 28 8.37 0.41 -7.36
C ARG A 28 7.74 0.25 -8.75
N GLU A 29 7.28 -0.95 -9.05
CA GLU A 29 6.67 -1.28 -10.33
C GLU A 29 5.36 -0.48 -10.54
N ILE A 30 4.54 -0.26 -9.51
CA ILE A 30 3.29 0.52 -9.61
C ILE A 30 3.58 2.04 -9.76
N ALA A 31 4.66 2.54 -9.16
CA ALA A 31 5.01 3.97 -9.22
C ALA A 31 5.76 4.37 -10.50
N GLU A 32 6.45 3.42 -11.15
CA GLU A 32 7.30 3.66 -12.33
C GLU A 32 6.87 2.87 -13.58
N GLY A 33 5.88 1.97 -13.49
CA GLY A 33 5.44 1.09 -14.59
C GLY A 33 4.15 1.55 -15.31
N ASP A 34 3.98 1.08 -16.55
CA ASP A 34 2.82 1.33 -17.42
C ASP A 34 1.48 0.94 -16.79
N ASP A 35 0.37 1.47 -17.32
CA ASP A 35 -1.01 1.26 -16.79
C ASP A 35 -1.39 -0.21 -16.56
N GLU A 36 -0.82 -1.16 -17.33
CA GLU A 36 -1.00 -2.61 -17.14
C GLU A 36 -0.48 -3.11 -15.80
N ASN A 37 0.49 -2.42 -15.21
CA ASN A 37 1.12 -2.82 -13.96
C ASN A 37 0.20 -2.65 -12.74
N ILE A 38 -0.74 -1.71 -12.79
CA ILE A 38 -1.81 -1.57 -11.79
C ILE A 38 -2.68 -2.83 -11.77
N LEU A 39 -2.97 -3.40 -12.93
CA LEU A 39 -3.83 -4.58 -13.06
C LEU A 39 -3.18 -5.82 -12.44
N TYR A 40 -1.87 -5.99 -12.64
CA TYR A 40 -1.08 -7.03 -11.98
C TYR A 40 -1.03 -6.86 -10.45
N ALA A 41 -0.91 -5.62 -9.97
CA ALA A 41 -0.92 -5.34 -8.54
C ALA A 41 -2.27 -5.68 -7.88
N VAL A 42 -3.38 -5.30 -8.52
CA VAL A 42 -4.73 -5.64 -8.04
C VAL A 42 -4.93 -7.15 -8.05
N LEU A 43 -4.53 -7.83 -9.13
CA LEU A 43 -4.66 -9.29 -9.23
C LEU A 43 -3.85 -9.99 -8.14
N ALA A 44 -2.60 -9.57 -7.90
CA ALA A 44 -1.76 -10.13 -6.85
C ALA A 44 -2.36 -9.91 -5.45
N PHE A 45 -2.92 -8.72 -5.19
CA PHE A 45 -3.61 -8.44 -3.93
C PHE A 45 -4.84 -9.35 -3.73
N VAL A 46 -5.67 -9.50 -4.76
CA VAL A 46 -6.85 -10.38 -4.71
C VAL A 46 -6.44 -11.84 -4.53
N SER A 47 -5.39 -12.30 -5.22
CA SER A 47 -4.85 -13.65 -5.03
C SER A 47 -4.33 -13.87 -3.61
N LEU A 48 -3.57 -12.91 -3.06
CA LEU A 48 -3.07 -12.98 -1.68
C LEU A 48 -4.23 -13.03 -0.68
N TRP A 49 -5.27 -12.22 -0.89
CA TRP A 49 -6.46 -12.24 -0.06
C TRP A 49 -7.23 -13.56 -0.17
N GLY A 50 -7.37 -14.10 -1.38
CA GLY A 50 -7.92 -15.43 -1.61
C GLY A 50 -7.16 -16.52 -0.85
N CYS A 51 -5.82 -16.50 -0.89
CA CYS A 51 -4.99 -17.41 -0.08
C CYS A 51 -5.25 -17.25 1.42
N ALA A 52 -5.43 -16.03 1.92
CA ALA A 52 -5.77 -15.80 3.33
C ALA A 52 -7.13 -16.42 3.70
N ILE A 53 -8.13 -16.33 2.81
CA ILE A 53 -9.44 -16.98 3.00
C ILE A 53 -9.29 -18.50 2.99
N LEU A 54 -8.44 -19.08 2.11
CA LEU A 54 -8.24 -20.53 2.06
C LEU A 54 -7.48 -21.07 3.29
N ILE A 55 -6.49 -20.33 3.80
CA ILE A 55 -5.67 -20.77 4.95
C ILE A 55 -6.43 -20.59 6.26
N PHE A 56 -7.09 -19.42 6.44
CA PHE A 56 -7.70 -19.05 7.71
C PHE A 56 -9.21 -19.21 7.74
N GLY A 57 -9.87 -19.40 6.60
CA GLY A 57 -11.32 -19.53 6.48
C GLY A 57 -12.05 -18.18 6.52
N LEU A 58 -13.20 -18.17 7.20
CA LEU A 58 -13.99 -16.96 7.46
C LEU A 58 -13.12 -15.81 8.04
N PRO A 59 -12.16 -16.05 8.96
CA PRO A 59 -11.20 -15.03 9.41
C PRO A 59 -10.45 -14.27 8.34
N GLY A 60 -10.02 -14.94 7.28
CA GLY A 60 -9.35 -14.27 6.17
C GLY A 60 -10.23 -13.23 5.46
N LEU A 61 -11.56 -13.37 5.55
CA LEU A 61 -12.53 -12.47 4.94
C LEU A 61 -12.88 -11.27 5.81
N TYR A 62 -13.11 -11.44 7.11
CA TYR A 62 -13.54 -10.33 7.98
C TYR A 62 -12.42 -9.51 8.60
N ILE A 63 -11.18 -10.03 8.71
CA ILE A 63 -10.06 -9.26 9.24
C ILE A 63 -9.76 -7.99 8.41
N PRO A 64 -9.73 -8.02 7.07
CA PRO A 64 -9.58 -6.81 6.26
C PRO A 64 -10.70 -5.79 6.51
N ALA A 65 -11.95 -6.26 6.63
CA ALA A 65 -13.09 -5.40 6.93
C ALA A 65 -12.97 -4.74 8.32
N LEU A 66 -12.54 -5.50 9.34
CA LEU A 66 -12.29 -4.99 10.68
C LEU A 66 -11.11 -4.01 10.72
N ALA A 67 -10.05 -4.28 9.96
CA ALA A 67 -8.88 -3.41 9.87
C ALA A 67 -9.22 -2.05 9.21
N LEU A 68 -10.23 -1.99 8.34
CA LEU A 68 -10.71 -0.75 7.74
C LEU A 68 -11.56 0.11 8.70
N VAL A 69 -12.10 -0.44 9.78
CA VAL A 69 -12.89 0.33 10.77
C VAL A 69 -12.15 1.56 11.31
N PRO A 70 -10.92 1.45 11.85
CA PRO A 70 -10.18 2.64 12.30
C PRO A 70 -9.86 3.60 11.15
N VAL A 71 -9.65 3.09 9.92
CA VAL A 71 -9.40 3.93 8.75
C VAL A 71 -10.62 4.79 8.43
N ILE A 72 -11.83 4.21 8.43
CA ILE A 72 -13.07 4.95 8.23
C ILE A 72 -13.27 5.98 9.35
N TRP A 73 -13.00 5.63 10.60
CA TRP A 73 -13.04 6.61 11.69
C TRP A 73 -12.10 7.78 11.47
N ILE A 74 -10.85 7.53 11.07
CA ILE A 74 -9.88 8.59 10.75
C ILE A 74 -10.41 9.47 9.62
N VAL A 75 -10.96 8.87 8.56
CA VAL A 75 -11.53 9.62 7.42
C VAL A 75 -12.70 10.50 7.87
N LEU A 76 -13.62 9.95 8.67
CA LEU A 76 -14.76 10.69 9.20
C LEU A 76 -14.33 11.84 10.10
N ILE A 77 -13.38 11.60 11.01
CA ILE A 77 -12.84 12.65 11.91
C ILE A 77 -12.12 13.73 11.10
N ALA A 78 -11.32 13.34 10.10
CA ALA A 78 -10.62 14.28 9.23
C ALA A 78 -11.60 15.15 8.44
N MET A 79 -12.67 14.57 7.90
CA MET A 79 -13.72 15.32 7.19
C MET A 79 -14.57 16.19 8.12
N ALA A 80 -14.78 15.78 9.37
CA ALA A 80 -15.58 16.54 10.34
C ALA A 80 -14.79 17.66 11.03
N GLY A 81 -13.46 17.57 11.09
CA GLY A 81 -12.55 18.53 11.73
C GLY A 81 -11.98 19.61 10.80
N ILE A 82 -12.42 19.63 9.54
CA ILE A 82 -12.15 20.64 8.50
C ILE A 82 -13.46 21.36 8.20
#